data_AF-A0A662KV59-F1
#
_entry.id   AF-A0A662KV59-F1
#
_cell.length_a   1.000
_cell.length_b   1.000
_cell.length_c   1.000
_cell.angle_alpha   90.00
_cell.angle_beta   90.00
_cell.angle_gamma   90.00
#
_symmetry.space_group_name_H-M   'P 1'
#
loop_
_entity.id
_entity.type
_entity.pdbx_description
1 polymer ?
#
loop_
_entity_poly.entity_id
_entity_poly.type
_entity_poly.pdbx_seq_one_letter_code
_entity_poly.pdbx_strand_id
1 'polypeptide(L)'
;MIGEVAEIDERKDIKGKPMFVVHIITDGVSERYIVPKPHMIDGIEIGDTVDFCWVESQNGNRIITRIERSAGWDERAIRLSSLYIASEMFFEARMSAKRKVEELIDAARRIERFILGR
;
A
#
# COMPACT_ATOMS: atom_id res chain seq x y z
N MET A 1 -4.65 7.86 1.27
CA MET A 1 -5.56 6.73 1.63
C MET A 1 -6.19 6.29 0.33
N ILE A 2 -6.37 5.00 0.09
CA ILE A 2 -6.92 4.52 -1.20
C ILE A 2 -8.37 4.09 -0.98
N GLY A 3 -9.25 4.48 -1.89
CA GLY A 3 -10.65 4.06 -1.88
C GLY A 3 -11.32 4.14 -3.25
N GLU A 4 -12.49 3.55 -3.37
CA GLU A 4 -13.31 3.59 -4.59
C GLU A 4 -14.40 4.64 -4.46
N VAL A 5 -14.56 5.48 -5.50
CA VAL A 5 -15.60 6.51 -5.54
C VAL A 5 -16.96 5.86 -5.83
N ALA A 6 -17.87 5.86 -4.85
CA ALA A 6 -19.19 5.26 -4.99
C ALA A 6 -20.26 6.26 -5.48
N GLU A 7 -20.14 7.53 -5.10
CA GLU A 7 -21.13 8.57 -5.41
C GLU A 7 -20.48 9.95 -5.38
N ILE A 8 -20.96 10.87 -6.23
CA ILE A 8 -20.55 12.27 -6.26
C ILE A 8 -21.82 13.14 -6.28
N ASP A 9 -22.05 13.86 -5.19
CA ASP A 9 -23.15 14.81 -5.03
C ASP A 9 -22.66 16.24 -5.21
N GLU A 10 -23.24 16.99 -6.15
CA GLU A 10 -23.03 18.44 -6.24
C GLU A 10 -23.89 19.18 -5.22
N ARG A 11 -23.29 20.10 -4.47
CA ARG A 11 -23.94 20.96 -3.49
C ARG A 11 -23.44 22.40 -3.59
N LYS A 12 -24.05 23.29 -2.82
CA LYS A 12 -23.58 24.67 -2.63
C LYS A 12 -23.11 24.85 -1.20
N ASP A 13 -22.01 25.56 -1.03
CA ASP A 13 -21.54 26.00 0.28
C ASP A 13 -22.45 27.10 0.84
N ILE A 14 -22.18 27.48 2.09
CA ILE A 14 -22.92 28.51 2.84
C ILE A 14 -22.87 29.90 2.16
N LYS A 15 -21.89 30.10 1.26
CA LYS A 15 -21.68 31.33 0.48
C LYS A 15 -22.21 31.19 -0.96
N GLY A 16 -22.89 30.10 -1.29
CA GLY A 16 -23.44 29.80 -2.60
C GLY A 16 -22.43 29.30 -3.64
N LYS A 17 -21.18 29.04 -3.28
CA LYS A 17 -20.17 28.48 -4.18
C LYS A 17 -20.39 26.97 -4.36
N PRO A 18 -20.15 26.42 -5.56
CA PRO A 18 -20.26 24.99 -5.78
C PRO A 18 -19.25 24.22 -4.91
N MET A 19 -19.71 23.13 -4.33
CA MET A 19 -18.93 22.18 -3.55
C MET A 19 -19.41 20.76 -3.88
N PHE A 20 -18.57 19.76 -3.66
CA PHE A 20 -18.97 18.36 -3.88
C PHE A 20 -18.91 17.56 -2.60
N VAL A 21 -19.80 16.60 -2.47
CA VAL A 21 -19.72 15.55 -1.46
C VAL A 21 -19.46 14.24 -2.18
N VAL A 22 -18.33 13.62 -1.89
CA VAL A 22 -17.91 12.36 -2.50
C VAL A 22 -18.06 11.26 -1.48
N HIS A 23 -18.69 10.15 -1.88
CA HIS A 23 -18.75 8.94 -1.08
C HIS A 23 -17.63 8.03 -1.53
N ILE A 24 -16.71 7.69 -0.62
CA ILE A 24 -15.56 6.85 -0.92
C ILE A 24 -15.65 5.59 -0.05
N ILE A 25 -15.55 4.43 -0.69
CA ILE A 25 -15.49 3.14 -0.02
C ILE A 25 -14.03 2.82 0.26
N THR A 26 -13.68 2.70 1.54
CA THR A 26 -12.36 2.30 2.02
C THR A 26 -12.53 1.06 2.91
N ASP A 27 -11.84 -0.03 2.57
CA ASP A 27 -11.89 -1.30 3.33
C ASP A 27 -13.32 -1.81 3.63
N GLY A 28 -14.25 -1.63 2.68
CA GLY A 28 -15.66 -2.04 2.82
C GLY A 28 -16.53 -1.08 3.64
N VAL A 29 -15.99 0.00 4.16
CA VAL A 29 -16.73 1.06 4.85
C VAL A 29 -16.98 2.21 3.87
N SER A 30 -18.25 2.61 3.71
CA SER A 30 -18.61 3.78 2.91
C SER A 30 -18.64 5.03 3.77
N GLU A 31 -17.81 6.02 3.41
CA GLU A 31 -17.69 7.27 4.15
C GLU A 31 -17.90 8.49 3.25
N ARG A 32 -18.40 9.58 3.85
CA ARG A 32 -18.67 10.84 3.14
C ARG A 32 -17.57 11.86 3.36
N TYR A 33 -17.16 12.49 2.26
CA TYR A 33 -16.09 13.48 2.25
C TYR A 33 -16.50 14.74 1.49
N ILE A 34 -16.17 15.89 2.05
CA ILE A 34 -16.42 17.19 1.42
C ILE A 34 -15.22 17.58 0.56
N VAL A 35 -15.48 17.92 -0.69
CA VAL A 35 -14.51 18.51 -1.61
C VAL A 35 -14.79 20.01 -1.72
N PRO A 36 -13.93 20.87 -1.15
CA PRO A 36 -14.19 22.30 -1.05
C PRO A 36 -13.89 23.06 -2.35
N LYS A 37 -13.17 22.45 -3.31
CA LYS A 37 -12.80 23.06 -4.58
C LYS A 37 -13.23 22.14 -5.73
N PRO A 38 -14.15 22.57 -6.61
CA PRO A 38 -14.64 21.78 -7.74
C PRO A 38 -13.56 21.09 -8.57
N HIS A 39 -12.52 21.84 -8.95
CA HIS A 39 -11.45 21.34 -9.82
C HIS A 39 -10.64 20.16 -9.24
N MET A 40 -10.77 19.88 -7.94
CA MET A 40 -10.08 18.74 -7.33
C MET A 40 -10.64 17.41 -7.80
N ILE A 41 -11.88 17.36 -8.27
CA ILE A 41 -12.51 16.13 -8.78
C ILE A 41 -12.64 16.13 -10.30
N ASP A 42 -11.99 17.06 -11.00
CA ASP A 42 -12.00 17.09 -12.46
C ASP A 42 -11.38 15.79 -13.00
N GLY A 43 -12.16 15.04 -13.78
CA GLY A 43 -11.73 13.76 -14.35
C GLY A 43 -11.76 12.58 -13.38
N ILE A 44 -12.39 12.73 -12.20
CA ILE A 44 -12.72 11.63 -11.29
C ILE A 44 -14.16 11.19 -11.54
N GLU A 45 -14.37 9.92 -11.82
CA GLU A 45 -15.67 9.34 -12.11
C GLU A 45 -16.11 8.33 -11.03
N ILE A 46 -17.41 8.03 -11.00
CA ILE A 46 -17.94 6.96 -10.15
C ILE A 46 -17.33 5.62 -10.59
N GLY A 47 -16.83 4.85 -9.64
CA GLY A 47 -16.09 3.61 -9.85
C GLY A 47 -14.56 3.79 -9.94
N ASP A 48 -14.06 5.02 -10.00
CA ASP A 48 -12.61 5.23 -9.98
C ASP A 48 -12.02 4.89 -8.60
N THR A 49 -10.87 4.22 -8.62
CA THR A 49 -10.00 4.12 -7.45
C THR A 49 -9.18 5.39 -7.32
N VAL A 50 -9.21 6.03 -6.16
CA VAL A 50 -8.55 7.31 -5.88
C VAL A 50 -7.57 7.19 -4.71
N ASP A 51 -6.45 7.91 -4.78
CA ASP A 51 -5.65 8.22 -3.59
C ASP A 51 -6.02 9.61 -3.10
N PHE A 52 -6.38 9.72 -1.82
CA PHE A 52 -6.87 10.95 -1.22
C PHE A 52 -6.38 11.17 0.20
N CYS A 53 -6.33 12.44 0.59
CA CYS A 53 -6.04 12.91 1.93
C CYS A 53 -7.20 13.77 2.41
N TRP A 54 -7.51 13.69 3.71
CA TRP A 54 -8.56 14.48 4.31
C TRP A 54 -8.18 14.96 5.72
N VAL A 55 -8.89 15.96 6.19
CA VAL A 55 -8.79 16.50 7.56
C VAL A 55 -10.17 16.62 8.17
N GLU A 56 -10.28 16.44 9.49
CA GLU A 56 -11.53 16.68 10.20
C GLU A 56 -11.66 18.18 10.52
N SER A 57 -12.80 18.76 10.20
CA SER A 57 -13.15 20.13 10.58
C SER A 57 -13.70 20.17 12.01
N GLN A 58 -13.74 21.36 12.61
CA GLN A 58 -14.29 21.57 13.95
C GLN A 58 -15.76 21.11 14.10
N ASN A 59 -16.49 20.98 12.99
CA ASN A 59 -17.88 20.53 12.98
C ASN A 59 -18.02 19.01 12.75
N GLY A 60 -16.92 18.25 12.81
CA GLY A 60 -16.88 16.81 12.55
C GLY A 60 -16.95 16.43 11.07
N ASN A 61 -16.95 17.40 10.15
CA ASN A 61 -16.94 17.11 8.72
C ASN A 61 -15.55 16.70 8.23
N ARG A 62 -15.47 15.67 7.39
CA ARG A 62 -14.22 15.26 6.73
C ARG A 62 -14.04 16.02 5.43
N ILE A 63 -12.97 16.79 5.32
CA ILE A 63 -12.68 17.66 4.17
C ILE A 63 -11.48 17.10 3.42
N ILE A 64 -11.65 16.79 2.15
CA ILE A 64 -10.57 16.37 1.26
C ILE A 64 -9.63 17.55 1.01
N THR A 65 -8.34 17.31 1.21
CA THR A 65 -7.26 18.27 0.94
C THR A 65 -6.48 17.93 -0.33
N ARG A 66 -6.48 16.66 -0.74
CA ARG A 66 -5.94 16.15 -2.01
C ARG A 66 -6.75 14.93 -2.43
N ILE A 67 -7.07 14.82 -3.72
CA ILE A 67 -7.65 13.62 -4.32
C ILE A 67 -7.14 13.52 -5.76
N GLU A 68 -6.74 12.33 -6.16
CA GLU A 68 -6.28 12.02 -7.51
C GLU A 68 -6.65 10.59 -7.85
N ARG A 69 -6.89 10.30 -9.14
CA ARG A 69 -7.04 8.91 -9.58
C ARG A 69 -5.80 8.14 -9.19
N SER A 70 -6.00 7.06 -8.44
CA SER A 70 -4.91 6.15 -8.14
C SER A 70 -4.45 5.57 -9.47
N ALA A 71 -3.16 5.67 -9.77
CA ALA A 71 -2.58 5.05 -10.95
C ALA A 71 -2.73 3.51 -10.93
N GLY A 72 -3.27 2.95 -9.84
CA GLY A 72 -3.10 1.56 -9.48
C GLY A 72 -1.62 1.32 -9.21
N TRP A 73 -1.27 0.81 -8.04
CA TRP A 73 -0.07 -0.02 -8.05
C TRP A 73 -0.46 -1.21 -8.91
N ASP A 74 -0.03 -1.19 -10.18
CA ASP A 74 -0.33 -2.23 -11.15
C ASP A 74 -0.16 -3.56 -10.42
N GLU A 75 -1.14 -4.44 -10.50
CA GLU A 75 -1.10 -5.74 -9.85
C GLU A 75 0.18 -6.50 -10.26
N ARG A 76 0.79 -6.14 -11.39
CA ARG A 76 2.14 -6.54 -11.80
C ARG A 76 3.27 -5.95 -10.94
N ALA A 77 3.22 -4.66 -10.58
CA ALA A 77 4.19 -4.02 -9.70
C ALA A 77 4.16 -4.63 -8.29
N ILE A 78 2.96 -4.86 -7.74
CA ILE A 78 2.80 -5.56 -6.45
C ILE A 78 3.36 -6.98 -6.54
N ARG A 79 2.98 -7.75 -7.58
CA ARG A 79 3.50 -9.11 -7.80
C ARG A 79 5.02 -9.14 -7.99
N LEU A 80 5.59 -8.16 -8.68
CA LEU A 80 7.04 -8.06 -8.92
C LEU A 80 7.79 -7.75 -7.62
N SER A 81 7.30 -6.82 -6.80
CA SER A 81 7.87 -6.52 -5.48
C SER A 81 7.77 -7.73 -4.55
N SER A 82 6.64 -8.44 -4.51
CA SER A 82 6.49 -9.67 -3.73
C SER A 82 7.43 -10.79 -4.22
N LEU A 83 7.59 -10.96 -5.53
CA LEU A 83 8.52 -11.93 -6.12
C LEU A 83 9.98 -11.61 -5.76
N TYR A 84 10.35 -10.33 -5.78
CA TYR A 84 11.68 -9.87 -5.40
C TYR A 84 11.98 -10.18 -3.93
N ILE A 85 11.07 -9.83 -3.01
CA ILE A 85 11.22 -10.13 -1.57
C ILE A 85 11.34 -11.64 -1.33
N ALA A 86 10.48 -12.45 -1.97
CA ALA A 86 10.54 -13.91 -1.85
C ALA A 86 11.87 -14.47 -2.36
N SER A 87 12.43 -13.87 -3.42
CA SER A 87 13.72 -14.28 -3.99
C SER A 87 14.90 -13.96 -3.07
N GLU A 88 14.91 -12.79 -2.43
CA GLU A 88 15.93 -12.43 -1.44
C GLU A 88 15.90 -13.38 -0.23
N MET A 89 14.70 -13.66 0.32
CA MET A 89 14.54 -14.59 1.43
C MET A 89 15.03 -16.01 1.07
N PHE A 90 14.74 -16.48 -0.14
CA PHE A 90 15.21 -17.78 -0.62
C PHE A 90 16.74 -17.80 -0.77
N PHE A 91 17.33 -16.73 -1.29
CA PHE A 91 18.77 -16.61 -1.45
C PHE A 91 19.50 -16.61 -0.10
N GLU A 92 19.01 -15.85 0.88
CA GLU A 92 19.55 -15.84 2.24
C GLU A 92 19.46 -17.21 2.91
N ALA A 93 18.31 -17.88 2.80
CA ALA A 93 18.12 -19.24 3.32
C ALA A 93 19.11 -20.23 2.69
N ARG A 94 19.33 -20.14 1.38
CA ARG A 94 20.30 -20.97 0.65
C ARG A 94 21.73 -20.70 1.09
N MET A 95 22.13 -19.43 1.24
CA MET A 95 23.47 -19.06 1.70
C MET A 95 23.72 -19.52 3.14
N SER A 96 22.72 -19.38 4.01
CA SER A 96 22.74 -19.89 5.38
C SER A 96 22.88 -21.42 5.43
N ALA A 97 22.14 -22.15 4.59
CA ALA A 97 22.24 -23.60 4.48
C ALA A 97 23.63 -24.05 3.99
N LYS A 98 24.19 -23.37 2.97
CA LYS A 98 25.55 -23.64 2.49
C LYS A 98 26.58 -23.48 3.61
N ARG A 99 26.50 -22.40 4.39
CA ARG A 99 27.40 -22.15 5.51
C ARG A 99 27.31 -23.25 6.58
N LYS A 100 26.11 -23.72 6.92
CA LYS A 100 25.92 -24.83 7.87
C LYS A 100 26.55 -26.14 7.37
N VAL A 101 26.48 -26.43 6.08
CA VAL A 101 27.13 -27.62 5.50
C VAL A 101 28.64 -27.51 5.58
N GLU A 102 29.21 -26.34 5.29
CA GLU A 102 30.65 -26.09 5.43
C GLU A 102 31.12 -26.28 6.89
N GLU A 103 30.38 -25.75 7.86
CA GLU A 103 30.66 -25.95 9.29
C GLU A 103 30.62 -27.43 9.72
N LEU A 104 29.66 -28.20 9.19
CA LEU A 104 29.55 -29.64 9.45
C LEU A 104 30.73 -30.42 8.84
N ILE A 105 31.16 -30.07 7.62
CA ILE A 105 32.33 -30.67 6.97
C ILE A 105 33.60 -30.37 7.78
N ASP A 106 33.77 -29.13 8.23
CA ASP A 106 34.92 -28.75 9.05
C ASP A 106 34.89 -29.39 10.44
N ALA A 107 33.71 -29.58 11.03
CA ALA A 107 33.56 -30.37 12.26
C ALA A 107 33.94 -31.84 12.04
N ALA A 108 33.46 -32.46 10.96
CA ALA A 108 33.79 -33.84 10.60
C ALA A 108 35.30 -34.02 10.38
N ARG A 109 35.96 -33.09 9.67
CA ARG A 109 37.43 -33.09 9.47
C ARG A 109 38.23 -32.88 10.75
N ARG A 110 37.68 -32.20 11.76
CA ARG A 110 38.31 -32.06 13.09
C ARG A 110 38.22 -33.35 13.89
N ILE A 111 37.05 -34.00 13.85
CA ILE A 111 36.84 -35.30 14.50
C ILE A 111 37.73 -36.37 13.86
N GLU A 112 37.82 -36.40 12.53
CA GLU A 112 38.68 -37.33 11.78
C GLU A 112 40.16 -37.21 12.22
N ARG A 113 40.69 -35.99 12.32
CA ARG A 113 42.06 -35.74 12.78
C ARG A 113 42.28 -36.21 14.22
N PHE A 114 41.36 -35.88 15.11
CA PHE A 114 41.40 -36.31 16.51
C PHE A 114 41.42 -37.84 16.66
N ILE A 115 40.57 -38.56 15.91
CA ILE A 115 40.50 -40.03 15.96
C ILE A 115 41.76 -40.68 15.39
N LEU A 116 42.33 -40.14 14.31
CA LEU A 116 43.51 -40.70 13.64
C LEU A 116 44.84 -40.33 14.32
N GLY A 117 44.81 -39.64 15.46
CA GLY A 117 46.01 -39.32 16.24
C GLY A 117 46.96 -38.32 15.58
N ARG A 118 46.42 -37.42 14.74
CA ARG A 118 47.13 -36.25 14.20
C ARG A 118 46.58 -34.95 14.76
#